data_AF-A0A4P6U0J4-F1
#
_entry.id   AF-A0A4P6U0J4-F1
#
_cell.length_a   1.000
_cell.length_b   1.000
_cell.length_c   1.000
_cell.angle_alpha   90.00
_cell.angle_beta   90.00
_cell.angle_gamma   90.00
#
_symmetry.space_group_name_H-M   'P 1'
#
loop_
_entity.id
_entity.type
_entity.pdbx_description
1 polymer ?
#
loop_
_entity_poly.entity_id
_entity_poly.type
_entity_poly.pdbx_seq_one_letter_code
_entity_poly.pdbx_strand_id
1 'polypeptide(L)'
;MRGLRNAAALAAAAVAVTGALTSSPASAGAAPEKPGARPAVSASATTLVFDKNRSAPLKSKLSVYKGGKLLYTYRAGSGVGSTDDCASGRGWMPNGTWRIQLKSRKYNGKKIKGYAVWLQDMPCSKGTTKRKEMFIHSEMKRDGNQAGRRGLESQRWDGDRDYASNGCVKLSPPAIRNLFRHLDRLGWPTHLRVVS
;
A
#
# COMPACT_ATOMS: atom_id res chain seq x y z
N MET A 1 -38.44 -45.47 -26.01
CA MET A 1 -38.30 -46.22 -24.74
C MET A 1 -38.06 -45.18 -23.65
N ARG A 2 -39.10 -44.56 -23.04
CA ARG A 2 -39.95 -44.98 -21.91
C ARG A 2 -39.18 -45.38 -20.63
N GLY A 3 -39.47 -44.65 -19.55
CA GLY A 3 -39.10 -44.88 -18.14
C GLY A 3 -38.71 -43.55 -17.47
N LEU A 4 -39.59 -42.71 -16.87
CA LEU A 4 -40.45 -42.91 -15.68
C LEU A 4 -39.69 -43.60 -14.54
N ARG A 5 -39.72 -43.21 -13.26
CA ARG A 5 -40.31 -42.15 -12.41
C ARG A 5 -39.88 -42.55 -10.96
N ASN A 6 -40.22 -41.74 -9.96
CA ASN A 6 -40.36 -42.07 -8.51
C ASN A 6 -39.17 -41.68 -7.61
N ALA A 7 -39.35 -41.18 -6.40
CA ALA A 7 -40.54 -40.76 -5.66
C ALA A 7 -40.13 -39.89 -4.47
N ALA A 8 -41.04 -39.02 -4.06
CA ALA A 8 -40.99 -38.26 -2.82
C ALA A 8 -41.21 -39.17 -1.59
N ALA A 9 -40.69 -38.75 -0.44
CA ALA A 9 -41.23 -39.17 0.85
C ALA A 9 -41.38 -37.93 1.76
N LEU A 10 -42.64 -37.57 1.95
CA LEU A 10 -43.14 -36.70 3.02
C LEU A 10 -43.12 -37.48 4.33
N ALA A 11 -42.76 -36.82 5.42
CA ALA A 11 -43.24 -37.19 6.75
C ALA A 11 -43.59 -35.91 7.51
N ALA A 12 -44.89 -35.68 7.64
CA ALA A 12 -45.47 -34.69 8.53
C ALA A 12 -45.90 -35.39 9.83
N ALA A 13 -45.68 -34.75 10.96
CA ALA A 13 -46.47 -34.97 12.17
C ALA A 13 -46.63 -33.62 12.88
N ALA A 14 -47.86 -33.14 12.89
CA ALA A 14 -48.35 -32.02 13.68
C ALA A 14 -48.89 -32.51 15.04
N VAL A 15 -49.09 -31.57 15.97
CA VAL A 15 -50.10 -31.45 17.05
C VAL A 15 -49.46 -30.49 18.09
N ALA A 16 -49.79 -29.18 18.13
CA ALA A 16 -50.94 -28.50 18.77
C ALA A 16 -50.83 -28.54 20.33
N VAL A 17 -51.11 -27.53 21.16
CA VAL A 17 -52.08 -26.42 21.19
C VAL A 17 -51.68 -25.38 22.29
N THR A 18 -52.12 -24.12 22.12
CA THR A 18 -52.41 -23.03 23.11
C THR A 18 -51.33 -22.32 23.93
N GLY A 19 -51.44 -20.97 23.92
CA GLY A 19 -51.00 -20.10 25.00
C GLY A 19 -50.69 -18.67 24.55
N ALA A 20 -51.71 -17.83 24.38
CA ALA A 20 -51.53 -16.39 24.15
C ALA A 20 -51.20 -15.67 25.47
N LEU A 21 -50.06 -14.98 25.51
CA LEU A 21 -49.83 -13.82 26.37
C LEU A 21 -48.99 -12.80 25.61
N THR A 22 -49.60 -11.64 25.35
CA THR A 22 -48.97 -10.45 24.80
C THR A 22 -48.08 -9.81 25.87
N SER A 23 -46.77 -9.93 25.73
CA SER A 23 -45.80 -9.15 26.49
C SER A 23 -45.21 -8.07 25.59
N SER A 24 -45.57 -6.81 25.87
CA SER A 24 -44.99 -5.61 25.26
C SER A 24 -43.45 -5.65 25.31
N PRO A 25 -42.74 -5.16 24.28
CA PRO A 25 -41.30 -4.99 24.39
C PRO A 25 -41.03 -3.91 25.43
N ALA A 26 -40.44 -4.32 26.56
CA ALA A 26 -39.76 -3.39 27.43
C ALA A 26 -38.61 -2.78 26.61
N SER A 27 -38.67 -1.46 26.39
CA SER A 27 -37.54 -0.67 25.93
C SER A 27 -36.41 -0.82 26.94
N ALA A 28 -35.55 -1.82 26.73
CA ALA A 28 -34.27 -1.89 27.39
C ALA A 28 -33.49 -0.65 26.94
N GLY A 29 -33.23 0.24 27.90
CA GLY A 29 -32.51 1.48 27.69
C GLY A 29 -31.22 1.22 26.92
N ALA A 30 -30.93 2.13 26.00
CA ALA A 30 -29.66 2.21 25.32
C ALA A 30 -28.53 2.17 26.37
N ALA A 31 -27.86 1.02 26.45
CA ALA A 31 -26.54 0.98 27.06
C ALA A 31 -25.65 1.93 26.25
N PRO A 32 -24.83 2.78 26.88
CA PRO A 32 -23.91 3.61 26.15
C PRO A 32 -23.02 2.69 25.31
N GLU A 33 -23.07 2.84 23.98
CA GLU A 33 -22.11 2.24 23.08
C GLU A 33 -20.72 2.61 23.59
N LYS A 34 -19.97 1.61 24.07
CA LYS A 34 -18.53 1.76 24.26
C LYS A 34 -17.98 2.32 22.96
N PRO A 35 -17.23 3.43 22.97
CA PRO A 35 -16.54 3.90 21.78
C PRO A 35 -15.78 2.72 21.19
N GLY A 36 -16.12 2.35 19.96
CA GLY A 36 -15.59 1.17 19.28
C GLY A 36 -14.08 1.10 19.51
N ALA A 37 -13.64 0.05 20.20
CA ALA A 37 -12.24 -0.20 20.43
C ALA A 37 -11.58 -0.27 19.05
N ARG A 38 -10.83 0.78 18.69
CA ARG A 38 -9.94 0.73 17.53
C ARG A 38 -9.10 -0.53 17.70
N PRO A 39 -8.99 -1.40 16.69
CA PRO A 39 -8.18 -2.60 16.80
C PRO A 39 -6.81 -2.17 17.31
N ALA A 40 -6.41 -2.73 18.45
CA ALA A 40 -5.12 -2.43 19.04
C ALA A 40 -4.07 -2.75 17.98
N VAL A 41 -3.39 -1.71 17.48
CA VAL A 41 -2.24 -1.88 16.61
C VAL A 41 -1.28 -2.73 17.43
N SER A 42 -1.08 -3.97 17.01
CA SER A 42 -0.21 -4.94 17.70
C SER A 42 1.04 -4.24 18.20
N ALA A 43 1.40 -4.50 19.46
CA ALA A 43 2.55 -3.91 20.11
C ALA A 43 3.75 -3.93 19.15
N SER A 44 4.21 -2.73 18.78
CA SER A 44 5.36 -2.50 17.91
C SER A 44 5.22 -2.92 16.43
N ALA A 45 4.08 -2.79 15.77
CA ALA A 45 4.03 -2.93 14.31
C ALA A 45 4.91 -1.88 13.59
N THR A 46 5.70 -2.29 12.59
CA THR A 46 6.43 -1.37 11.71
C THR A 46 5.49 -0.86 10.62
N THR A 47 5.51 0.43 10.33
CA THR A 47 4.74 1.01 9.21
C THR A 47 5.63 1.88 8.33
N LEU A 48 5.25 1.97 7.06
CA LEU A 48 5.91 2.79 6.06
C LEU A 48 4.91 3.78 5.49
N VAL A 49 5.25 5.07 5.50
CA VAL A 49 4.36 6.15 5.06
C VAL A 49 5.09 7.02 4.04
N PHE A 50 4.52 7.16 2.85
CA PHE A 50 4.94 8.14 1.85
C PHE A 50 4.03 9.36 1.93
N ASP A 51 4.58 10.45 2.44
CA ASP A 51 3.91 11.73 2.60
C ASP A 51 4.31 12.65 1.43
N LYS A 52 3.36 12.90 0.53
CA LYS A 52 3.58 13.66 -0.69
C LYS A 52 3.51 15.15 -0.40
N ASN A 53 4.51 15.87 -0.85
CA ASN A 53 4.52 17.32 -0.74
C ASN A 53 3.79 17.94 -1.93
N ARG A 54 2.58 18.49 -1.70
CA ARG A 54 1.75 19.09 -2.76
C ARG A 54 2.39 20.29 -3.45
N SER A 55 3.15 21.11 -2.73
CA SER A 55 3.80 22.30 -3.30
C SER A 55 5.15 21.98 -3.97
N ALA A 56 5.76 20.85 -3.60
CA ALA A 56 7.01 20.39 -4.21
C ALA A 56 7.06 18.86 -4.25
N PRO A 57 6.44 18.19 -5.25
CA PRO A 57 6.35 16.72 -5.28
C PRO A 57 7.71 15.99 -5.23
N LEU A 58 8.78 16.62 -5.73
CA LEU A 58 10.16 16.09 -5.68
C LEU A 58 10.86 16.28 -4.31
N LYS A 59 10.17 16.85 -3.33
CA LYS A 59 10.59 17.08 -1.94
C LYS A 59 9.60 16.45 -0.96
N SER A 60 9.02 15.32 -1.34
CA SER A 60 8.16 14.47 -0.51
C SER A 60 9.00 13.72 0.55
N LYS A 61 8.35 12.98 1.44
CA LYS A 61 9.01 12.24 2.52
C LYS A 61 8.55 10.78 2.56
N LEU A 62 9.49 9.86 2.76
CA LEU A 62 9.19 8.47 3.11
C LEU A 62 9.64 8.22 4.55
N SER A 63 8.71 7.81 5.40
CA SER A 63 8.91 7.71 6.84
C SER A 63 8.65 6.29 7.35
N VAL A 64 9.47 5.84 8.28
CA VAL A 64 9.35 4.55 8.97
C VAL A 64 8.92 4.80 10.40
N TYR A 65 7.86 4.14 10.83
CA TYR A 65 7.38 4.16 12.21
C TYR A 65 7.43 2.77 12.83
N LYS A 66 7.54 2.70 14.16
CA LYS A 66 7.41 1.47 14.95
C LYS A 66 6.49 1.75 16.14
N GLY A 67 5.37 1.03 16.23
CA GLY A 67 4.38 1.28 17.29
C GLY A 67 3.88 2.73 17.31
N GLY A 68 3.76 3.37 16.14
CA GLY A 68 3.34 4.78 16.02
C GLY A 68 4.43 5.82 16.23
N LYS A 69 5.61 5.45 16.75
CA LYS A 69 6.76 6.37 16.90
C LYS A 69 7.52 6.48 15.58
N LEU A 70 7.77 7.71 15.12
CA LEU A 70 8.63 7.99 13.97
C LEU A 70 10.07 7.62 14.30
N LEU A 71 10.70 6.78 13.48
CA LEU A 71 12.09 6.38 13.66
C LEU A 71 13.01 6.97 12.59
N TYR A 72 12.58 6.95 11.33
CA TYR A 72 13.39 7.40 10.21
C TYR A 72 12.55 8.16 9.20
N THR A 73 13.16 9.17 8.58
CA THR A 73 12.58 9.94 7.49
C THR A 73 13.62 10.07 6.38
N TYR A 74 13.19 9.84 5.16
CA TYR A 74 13.99 10.01 3.95
C TYR A 74 13.34 11.05 3.07
N ARG A 75 14.15 11.92 2.45
CA ARG A 75 13.65 12.69 1.31
C ARG A 75 13.26 11.71 0.20
N ALA A 76 12.14 12.00 -0.45
CA ALA A 76 11.59 11.22 -1.53
C ALA A 76 10.98 12.12 -2.61
N GLY A 77 10.66 11.54 -3.76
CA GLY A 77 9.92 12.20 -4.82
C GLY A 77 9.00 11.25 -5.57
N SER A 78 7.99 11.80 -6.25
CA SER A 78 7.09 11.04 -7.09
C SER A 78 6.49 11.95 -8.17
N GLY A 79 6.35 11.40 -9.37
CA GLY A 79 5.95 12.19 -10.54
C GLY A 79 7.09 13.09 -11.02
N VAL A 80 6.81 13.93 -12.01
CA VAL A 80 7.77 14.90 -12.58
C VAL A 80 7.48 16.32 -12.09
N GLY A 81 6.98 16.46 -10.86
CA GLY A 81 6.48 17.72 -10.30
C GLY A 81 4.96 17.93 -10.46
N SER A 82 4.24 16.98 -11.06
CA SER A 82 2.78 17.02 -11.18
C SER A 82 2.08 16.38 -9.97
N THR A 83 1.04 17.04 -9.47
CA THR A 83 0.14 16.52 -8.43
C THR A 83 -1.09 15.78 -8.97
N ASP A 84 -1.19 15.60 -10.29
CA ASP A 84 -2.29 14.84 -10.90
C ASP A 84 -1.92 13.35 -10.91
N ASP A 85 -2.51 12.57 -9.99
CA ASP A 85 -2.19 11.15 -9.86
C ASP A 85 -2.75 10.28 -11.00
N CYS A 86 -3.69 10.81 -11.78
CA CYS A 86 -4.22 10.17 -12.98
C CYS A 86 -3.36 10.44 -14.23
N ALA A 87 -2.42 11.39 -14.17
CA ALA A 87 -1.56 11.70 -15.31
C ALA A 87 -0.55 10.58 -15.57
N SER A 88 -0.82 9.73 -16.55
CA SER A 88 0.08 8.64 -16.94
C SER A 88 1.49 9.13 -17.28
N GLY A 89 2.50 8.46 -16.73
CA GLY A 89 3.90 8.74 -17.02
C GLY A 89 4.49 10.00 -16.37
N ARG A 90 3.69 10.84 -15.71
CA ARG A 90 4.16 12.13 -15.16
C ARG A 90 3.56 12.48 -13.80
N GLY A 91 2.39 11.93 -13.50
CA GLY A 91 1.67 12.11 -12.25
C GLY A 91 2.33 11.40 -11.08
N TRP A 92 2.22 12.00 -9.90
CA TRP A 92 2.65 11.36 -8.66
C TRP A 92 1.80 10.13 -8.30
N MET A 93 2.22 9.43 -7.25
CA MET A 93 1.57 8.24 -6.74
C MET A 93 0.19 8.55 -6.12
N PRO A 94 -0.89 7.81 -6.44
CA PRO A 94 -2.19 7.96 -5.78
C PRO A 94 -2.14 7.75 -4.26
N ASN A 95 -2.99 8.47 -3.53
CA ASN A 95 -3.20 8.23 -2.10
C ASN A 95 -3.83 6.86 -1.87
N GLY A 96 -3.53 6.26 -0.71
CA GLY A 96 -4.13 4.98 -0.33
C GLY A 96 -3.14 4.03 0.34
N THR A 97 -3.57 2.78 0.51
CA THR A 97 -2.79 1.73 1.16
C THR A 97 -2.33 0.73 0.10
N TRP A 98 -1.05 0.77 -0.23
CA TRP A 98 -0.44 -0.01 -1.30
C TRP A 98 0.23 -1.26 -0.74
N ARG A 99 -0.29 -2.43 -1.10
CA ARG A 99 0.35 -3.70 -0.74
C ARG A 99 1.72 -3.83 -1.38
N ILE A 100 2.70 -4.25 -0.59
CA ILE A 100 4.05 -4.58 -1.05
C ILE A 100 4.02 -5.99 -1.62
N GLN A 101 4.29 -6.12 -2.92
CA GLN A 101 4.32 -7.40 -3.64
C GLN A 101 5.70 -8.05 -3.61
N LEU A 102 6.75 -7.24 -3.75
CA LEU A 102 8.13 -7.73 -3.80
C LEU A 102 9.08 -6.77 -3.11
N LYS A 103 10.12 -7.33 -2.48
CA LYS A 103 11.27 -6.60 -1.93
C LYS A 103 12.52 -7.24 -2.52
N SER A 104 13.38 -6.46 -3.18
CA SER A 104 14.60 -7.00 -3.79
C SER A 104 15.74 -6.02 -3.69
N ARG A 105 16.96 -6.54 -3.42
CA ARG A 105 18.22 -5.78 -3.48
C ARG A 105 18.92 -5.90 -4.84
N LYS A 106 18.43 -6.81 -5.70
CA LYS A 106 19.04 -7.17 -6.99
C LYS A 106 18.01 -7.22 -8.11
N TYR A 107 16.95 -6.41 -8.01
CA TYR A 107 15.92 -6.33 -9.03
C TYR A 107 16.58 -6.01 -10.37
N ASN A 108 16.08 -6.60 -11.45
CA ASN A 108 16.69 -6.46 -12.78
C ASN A 108 15.63 -6.28 -13.85
N GLY A 109 14.71 -5.36 -13.63
CA GLY A 109 13.74 -4.97 -14.64
C GLY A 109 14.38 -4.20 -15.80
N LYS A 110 13.54 -3.85 -16.78
CA LYS A 110 13.94 -3.07 -17.96
C LYS A 110 14.40 -1.66 -17.58
N LYS A 111 13.62 -0.96 -16.74
CA LYS A 111 13.88 0.42 -16.31
C LYS A 111 14.40 0.55 -14.88
N ILE A 112 13.98 -0.36 -14.00
CA ILE A 112 14.32 -0.32 -12.57
C ILE A 112 15.27 -1.47 -12.29
N LYS A 113 16.36 -1.18 -11.57
CA LYS A 113 17.35 -2.17 -11.14
C LYS A 113 17.79 -1.93 -9.70
N GLY A 114 18.41 -2.95 -9.10
CA GLY A 114 18.98 -2.90 -7.76
C GLY A 114 17.94 -2.98 -6.66
N TYR A 115 17.99 -2.06 -5.71
CA TYR A 115 17.06 -1.96 -4.59
C TYR A 115 15.70 -1.48 -5.08
N ALA A 116 14.69 -2.34 -4.96
CA ALA A 116 13.33 -2.06 -5.42
C ALA A 116 12.29 -2.72 -4.50
N VAL A 117 11.23 -1.98 -4.21
CA VAL A 117 10.02 -2.48 -3.55
C VAL A 117 8.88 -2.35 -4.55
N TRP A 118 8.39 -3.47 -5.08
CA TRP A 118 7.25 -3.47 -6.01
C TRP A 118 5.94 -3.42 -5.24
N LEU A 119 5.05 -2.53 -5.67
CA LEU A 119 3.75 -2.29 -5.08
C LEU A 119 2.64 -2.77 -6.02
N GLN A 120 1.50 -3.16 -5.43
CA GLN A 120 0.30 -3.54 -6.17
C GLN A 120 -0.14 -2.46 -7.16
N ASP A 121 -0.82 -2.86 -8.22
CA ASP A 121 -1.52 -1.89 -9.06
C ASP A 121 -2.65 -1.21 -8.28
N MET A 122 -2.88 0.08 -8.54
CA MET A 122 -3.99 0.82 -7.94
C MET A 122 -4.60 1.81 -8.93
N PRO A 123 -5.93 2.00 -8.95
CA PRO A 123 -6.54 3.11 -9.67
C PRO A 123 -6.05 4.44 -9.11
N CYS A 124 -5.97 5.45 -9.97
CA CYS A 124 -5.85 6.83 -9.52
C CYS A 124 -7.14 7.32 -8.86
N SER A 125 -7.10 8.49 -8.23
CA SER A 125 -8.21 9.10 -7.48
C SER A 125 -9.52 9.21 -8.27
N LYS A 126 -9.44 9.46 -9.59
CA LYS A 126 -10.62 9.56 -10.47
C LYS A 126 -11.06 8.23 -11.09
N GLY A 127 -10.34 7.13 -10.83
CA GLY A 127 -10.63 5.81 -11.41
C GLY A 127 -10.34 5.67 -12.90
N THR A 128 -9.92 6.74 -13.60
CA THR A 128 -9.74 6.76 -15.06
C THR A 128 -8.49 6.04 -15.54
N THR A 129 -7.51 5.85 -14.66
CA THR A 129 -6.23 5.20 -15.00
C THR A 129 -5.83 4.26 -13.86
N LYS A 130 -5.45 3.04 -14.22
CA LYS A 130 -4.79 2.11 -13.30
C LYS A 130 -3.28 2.35 -13.35
N ARG A 131 -2.69 2.73 -12.21
CA ARG A 131 -1.24 2.85 -12.05
C ARG A 131 -0.67 1.45 -11.81
N LYS A 132 0.23 1.03 -12.70
CA LYS A 132 0.84 -0.30 -12.72
C LYS A 132 2.35 -0.16 -12.53
N GLU A 133 3.00 -1.26 -12.16
CA GLU A 133 4.47 -1.31 -12.05
C GLU A 133 5.02 -0.17 -11.19
N MET A 134 4.39 0.06 -10.03
CA MET A 134 4.77 1.14 -9.11
C MET A 134 5.80 0.63 -8.12
N PHE A 135 6.88 1.39 -7.93
CA PHE A 135 7.99 0.98 -7.06
C PHE A 135 8.39 2.06 -6.07
N ILE A 136 8.99 1.63 -4.96
CA ILE A 136 9.99 2.43 -4.24
C ILE A 136 11.36 2.00 -4.77
N HIS A 137 12.11 2.91 -5.40
CA HIS A 137 13.40 2.58 -5.99
C HIS A 137 14.37 3.77 -6.05
N SER A 138 15.57 3.52 -6.56
CA SER A 138 16.55 4.55 -6.91
C SER A 138 17.12 4.30 -8.31
N GLU A 139 17.99 5.19 -8.77
CA GLU A 139 18.84 4.97 -9.95
C GLU A 139 20.13 4.28 -9.51
N MET A 140 20.22 3.02 -9.90
CA MET A 140 21.35 2.16 -9.60
C MET A 140 21.41 0.98 -10.56
N LYS A 141 22.57 0.36 -10.64
CA LYS A 141 22.77 -0.93 -11.30
C LYS A 141 22.11 -2.06 -10.50
N ARG A 142 22.04 -3.25 -11.11
CA ARG A 142 21.52 -4.47 -10.48
C ARG A 142 22.24 -4.85 -9.19
N ASP A 143 23.53 -4.55 -9.08
CA ASP A 143 24.35 -4.85 -7.90
C ASP A 143 24.07 -3.89 -6.71
N GLY A 144 23.25 -2.86 -6.91
CA GLY A 144 22.93 -1.86 -5.89
C GLY A 144 23.91 -0.69 -5.83
N ASN A 145 24.95 -0.71 -6.68
CA ASN A 145 25.87 0.40 -6.88
C ASN A 145 25.34 1.32 -7.98
N GLN A 146 25.83 2.55 -7.98
CA GLN A 146 25.51 3.48 -9.04
C GLN A 146 26.47 3.31 -10.21
N ALA A 147 26.02 3.68 -11.39
CA ALA A 147 26.90 3.86 -12.52
C ALA A 147 27.76 5.12 -12.33
N GLY A 148 29.00 5.09 -12.84
CA GLY A 148 29.87 6.27 -12.84
C GLY A 148 29.39 7.33 -13.84
N ARG A 149 30.10 8.46 -13.92
CA ARG A 149 29.75 9.61 -14.79
C ARG A 149 29.54 9.29 -16.27
N ARG A 150 30.17 8.24 -16.80
CA ARG A 150 29.99 7.79 -18.20
C ARG A 150 28.98 6.66 -18.37
N GLY A 151 28.32 6.23 -17.29
CA GLY A 151 27.32 5.18 -17.32
C GLY A 151 25.91 5.70 -17.63
N LEU A 152 24.97 4.76 -17.71
CA LEU A 152 23.55 5.04 -18.00
C LEU A 152 22.94 5.95 -16.93
N GLU A 153 22.21 6.98 -17.37
CA GLU A 153 21.54 7.95 -16.50
C GLU A 153 20.54 7.26 -15.56
N SER A 154 19.71 6.36 -16.06
CA SER A 154 18.80 5.54 -15.23
C SER A 154 19.47 4.68 -14.13
N GLN A 155 20.81 4.66 -14.07
CA GLN A 155 21.60 3.94 -13.07
C GLN A 155 22.54 4.87 -12.29
N ARG A 156 22.49 6.17 -12.53
CA ARG A 156 23.35 7.20 -11.93
C ARG A 156 22.49 8.28 -11.29
N TRP A 157 22.77 8.58 -10.03
CA TRP A 157 22.12 9.69 -9.32
C TRP A 157 23.04 10.91 -9.38
N ASP A 158 22.58 11.94 -10.06
CA ASP A 158 23.21 13.23 -10.26
C ASP A 158 22.63 14.34 -9.38
N GLY A 159 21.50 14.12 -8.68
CA GLY A 159 21.04 15.00 -7.62
C GLY A 159 19.53 15.19 -7.53
N ASP A 160 19.10 16.45 -7.44
CA ASP A 160 17.73 16.80 -7.07
C ASP A 160 16.66 16.40 -8.10
N ARG A 161 17.04 16.35 -9.39
CA ARG A 161 16.13 16.00 -10.47
C ARG A 161 15.78 14.52 -10.47
N ASP A 162 16.60 13.66 -9.89
CA ASP A 162 16.42 12.19 -9.92
C ASP A 162 15.37 11.70 -8.93
N TYR A 163 14.87 12.60 -8.09
CA TYR A 163 13.64 12.39 -7.35
C TYR A 163 12.40 12.38 -8.27
N ALA A 164 12.53 12.83 -9.52
CA ALA A 164 11.47 12.73 -10.51
C ALA A 164 11.29 11.29 -11.01
N SER A 165 10.06 10.92 -11.31
CA SER A 165 9.72 9.59 -11.81
C SER A 165 8.41 9.60 -12.57
N ASN A 166 8.12 8.48 -13.25
CA ASN A 166 6.81 8.27 -13.89
C ASN A 166 5.69 7.90 -12.90
N GLY A 167 5.86 8.27 -11.62
CA GLY A 167 4.92 8.07 -10.51
C GLY A 167 5.46 7.22 -9.36
N CYS A 168 6.57 6.50 -9.56
CA CYS A 168 7.24 5.75 -8.50
C CYS A 168 7.70 6.63 -7.33
N VAL A 169 7.94 6.04 -6.16
CA VAL A 169 8.64 6.71 -5.06
C VAL A 169 10.14 6.59 -5.29
N LYS A 170 10.79 7.73 -5.53
CA LYS A 170 12.24 7.83 -5.72
C LYS A 170 12.92 8.17 -4.41
N LEU A 171 14.02 7.46 -4.14
CA LEU A 171 14.94 7.75 -3.05
C LEU A 171 16.36 7.84 -3.62
N SER A 172 17.23 8.58 -2.95
CA SER A 172 18.66 8.51 -3.27
C SER A 172 19.23 7.13 -2.96
N PRO A 173 20.32 6.72 -3.61
CA PRO A 173 20.93 5.40 -3.40
C PRO A 173 21.33 5.15 -1.94
N PRO A 174 21.95 6.10 -1.21
CA PRO A 174 22.19 5.91 0.23
C PRO A 174 20.89 5.74 1.03
N ALA A 175 19.85 6.53 0.72
CA ALA A 175 18.58 6.48 1.44
C ALA A 175 17.88 5.13 1.29
N ILE A 176 17.78 4.57 0.07
CA ILE A 176 17.12 3.28 -0.12
C ILE A 176 17.92 2.11 0.47
N ARG A 177 19.26 2.16 0.44
CA ARG A 177 20.10 1.16 1.14
C ARG A 177 19.84 1.20 2.65
N ASN A 178 19.74 2.40 3.22
CA ASN A 178 19.43 2.56 4.64
C ASN A 178 17.99 2.15 4.97
N LEU A 179 17.02 2.45 4.11
CA LEU A 179 15.64 1.98 4.25
C LEU A 179 15.58 0.46 4.36
N PHE A 180 16.21 -0.26 3.42
CA PHE A 180 16.24 -1.72 3.45
C PHE A 180 16.88 -2.23 4.75
N ARG A 181 18.08 -1.73 5.10
CA ARG A 181 18.78 -2.11 6.33
C ARG A 181 17.93 -1.90 7.59
N HIS A 182 17.17 -0.80 7.66
CA HIS A 182 16.29 -0.52 8.79
C HIS A 182 15.08 -1.45 8.81
N LEU A 183 14.43 -1.67 7.67
CA LEU A 183 13.26 -2.56 7.59
C LEU A 183 13.61 -4.04 7.75
N ASP A 184 14.82 -4.47 7.38
CA ASP A 184 15.32 -5.83 7.65
C ASP A 184 15.43 -6.10 9.15
N ARG A 185 15.80 -5.09 9.94
CA ARG A 185 15.94 -5.18 11.40
C ARG A 185 14.62 -5.00 12.12
N LEU A 186 13.82 -4.02 11.68
CA LEU A 186 12.55 -3.66 12.32
C LEU A 186 11.40 -4.60 11.92
N GLY A 187 11.59 -5.40 10.89
CA GLY A 187 10.54 -6.14 10.21
C GLY A 187 9.86 -5.29 9.14
N TRP A 188 9.74 -5.87 7.95
CA TRP A 188 9.09 -5.21 6.81
C TRP A 188 7.57 -5.13 7.02
N PRO A 189 6.95 -3.95 6.79
CA PRO A 189 5.50 -3.89 6.68
C PRO A 189 5.03 -4.64 5.43
N THR A 190 3.74 -4.99 5.42
CA THR A 190 3.05 -5.55 4.25
C THR A 190 2.50 -4.48 3.31
N HIS A 191 2.43 -3.23 3.76
CA HIS A 191 1.84 -2.11 3.03
C HIS A 191 2.67 -0.82 3.17
N LEU A 192 2.60 0.00 2.13
CA LEU A 192 2.96 1.41 2.13
C LEU A 192 1.68 2.25 2.24
N ARG A 193 1.61 3.17 3.19
CA ARG A 193 0.54 4.17 3.25
C ARG A 193 0.97 5.43 2.50
N VAL A 194 0.17 5.91 1.55
CA VAL A 194 0.43 7.12 0.78
C VAL A 194 -0.56 8.21 1.15
N VAL A 195 -0.05 9.38 1.51
CA VAL A 195 -0.80 10.56 1.97
C VAL A 195 -0.29 11.83 1.27
N SER A 196 -0.97 12.96 1.45
CA SER A 196 -0.65 14.26 0.81
C SER A 196 -1.23 15.44 1.57
#